data_AF-A0AB36ZH20-F1
#
_entry.id   AF-A0AB36ZH20-F1
#
_cell.length_a   1.000
_cell.length_b   1.000
_cell.length_c   1.000
_cell.angle_alpha   90.00
_cell.angle_beta   90.00
_cell.angle_gamma   90.00
#
_symmetry.space_group_name_H-M   'P 1'
#
loop_
_entity.id
_entity.type
_entity.pdbx_description
1 polymer ?
#
loop_
_entity_poly.entity_id
_entity_poly.type
_entity_poly.pdbx_seq_one_letter_code
_entity_poly.pdbx_strand_id
1 'polypeptide(L)'
;MAGRVRAGRPRRSRTVRESLGSIVLGFEAVIVFLATLVAFGLKAADPVIVLVGGAVVCLALVATLGLLNRPVGFRIGWVLQFVIVASGLLVPIMYVIGAAFVALWTYCMVTGTRLDAQTRRAAEPTDPTEGDR
;
A
#
# COMPACT_ATOMS: atom_id res chain seq x y z
N MET A 1 -31.34 -18.43 33.79
CA MET A 1 -29.95 -18.25 33.29
C MET A 1 -29.99 -17.40 32.03
N ALA A 2 -29.67 -16.10 32.12
CA ALA A 2 -29.63 -15.22 30.95
C ALA A 2 -28.22 -15.28 30.32
N GLY A 3 -28.13 -15.80 29.09
CA GLY A 3 -26.89 -15.85 28.31
C GLY A 3 -26.50 -14.45 27.82
N ARG A 4 -25.35 -13.94 28.26
CA ARG A 4 -24.79 -12.70 27.70
C ARG A 4 -24.35 -12.98 26.27
N VAL A 5 -25.06 -12.40 25.29
CA VAL A 5 -24.59 -12.31 23.91
C VAL A 5 -23.26 -11.55 23.94
N ARG A 6 -22.15 -12.22 23.63
CA ARG A 6 -20.85 -11.55 23.43
C ARG A 6 -21.01 -10.60 22.26
N ALA A 7 -21.15 -9.30 22.54
CA ALA A 7 -21.05 -8.27 21.52
C ALA A 7 -19.71 -8.45 20.80
N GLY A 8 -19.76 -8.82 19.52
CA GLY A 8 -18.58 -9.03 18.69
C GLY A 8 -17.74 -7.75 18.67
N ARG A 9 -16.43 -7.89 18.83
CA ARG A 9 -15.48 -6.76 18.79
C ARG A 9 -15.75 -5.93 17.52
N PRO A 10 -16.03 -4.62 17.62
CA PRO A 10 -16.32 -3.79 16.46
C PRO A 10 -15.14 -3.87 15.48
N ARG A 11 -15.43 -4.23 14.22
CA ARG A 11 -14.42 -4.29 13.16
C ARG A 11 -13.91 -2.87 12.95
N ARG A 12 -12.63 -2.64 13.22
CA ARG A 12 -11.99 -1.34 13.00
C ARG A 12 -12.19 -0.95 11.53
N SER A 13 -12.81 0.21 11.27
CA SER A 13 -12.90 0.74 9.92
C SER A 13 -11.49 1.06 9.42
N ARG A 14 -11.12 0.51 8.26
CA ARG A 14 -9.85 0.86 7.62
C ARG A 14 -9.86 2.34 7.26
N THR A 15 -8.71 2.98 7.40
CA THR A 15 -8.55 4.38 6.97
C THR A 15 -8.60 4.48 5.45
N VAL A 16 -8.95 5.65 4.91
CA VAL A 16 -8.97 5.87 3.46
C VAL A 16 -7.57 5.68 2.90
N ARG A 17 -6.56 6.13 3.63
CA ARG A 17 -5.15 5.93 3.30
C ARG A 17 -4.77 4.45 3.19
N GLU A 18 -5.19 3.61 4.14
CA GLU A 18 -4.93 2.17 4.09
C GLU A 18 -5.59 1.50 2.88
N SER A 19 -6.82 1.90 2.56
CA SER A 19 -7.56 1.33 1.43
C SER A 19 -6.89 1.69 0.09
N LEU A 20 -6.59 2.97 -0.12
CA LEU A 20 -5.91 3.43 -1.34
C LEU A 20 -4.51 2.82 -1.49
N GLY A 21 -3.71 2.80 -0.42
CA GLY A 21 -2.38 2.20 -0.45
C GLY A 21 -2.40 0.70 -0.73
N SER A 22 -3.41 -0.02 -0.24
CA SER A 22 -3.56 -1.46 -0.52
C SER A 22 -3.86 -1.75 -1.98
N ILE A 23 -4.65 -0.89 -2.64
CA ILE A 23 -4.96 -0.99 -4.07
C ILE A 23 -3.70 -0.76 -4.90
N VAL A 24 -2.94 0.29 -4.59
CA VAL A 24 -1.68 0.61 -5.29
C VAL A 24 -0.69 -0.55 -5.18
N LEU A 25 -0.38 -1.02 -3.97
CA LEU A 25 0.56 -2.14 -3.80
C LEU A 25 0.06 -3.44 -4.43
N GLY A 26 -1.25 -3.67 -4.46
CA GLY A 26 -1.84 -4.85 -5.11
C GLY A 26 -1.60 -4.86 -6.62
N PHE A 27 -1.87 -3.75 -7.31
CA PHE A 27 -1.57 -3.60 -8.73
C PHE A 27 -0.07 -3.65 -9.01
N GLU A 28 0.72 -3.04 -8.14
CA GLU A 28 2.18 -3.05 -8.23
C GLU A 28 2.75 -4.47 -8.15
N ALA A 29 2.24 -5.31 -7.25
CA ALA A 29 2.64 -6.71 -7.16
C ALA A 29 2.38 -7.49 -8.45
N VAL A 30 1.23 -7.27 -9.10
CA VAL A 30 0.89 -7.88 -10.39
C VAL A 30 1.86 -7.41 -11.47
N ILE A 31 2.14 -6.11 -11.53
CA ILE A 31 3.06 -5.53 -12.50
C ILE A 31 4.48 -6.05 -12.31
N VAL A 32 4.99 -6.09 -11.09
CA VAL A 32 6.35 -6.59 -10.80
C VAL A 32 6.47 -8.08 -11.12
N PHE A 33 5.42 -8.86 -10.86
CA PHE A 33 5.39 -10.26 -11.27
C PHE A 33 5.49 -10.40 -12.79
N LEU A 34 4.69 -9.65 -13.55
CA LEU A 34 4.76 -9.67 -15.03
C LEU A 34 6.10 -9.13 -15.54
N ALA A 35 6.63 -8.07 -14.94
CA ALA A 35 7.93 -7.50 -15.28
C ALA A 35 9.07 -8.51 -15.06
N THR A 36 8.98 -9.32 -14.01
CA THR A 36 9.93 -10.42 -13.76
C THR A 36 9.89 -11.45 -14.89
N LEU A 37 8.69 -11.84 -15.35
CA LEU A 37 8.54 -12.77 -16.47
C LEU A 37 9.07 -12.16 -17.78
N VAL A 38 8.84 -10.87 -18.01
CA VAL A 38 9.39 -10.13 -19.16
C VAL A 38 10.91 -10.11 -19.09
N ALA A 39 11.50 -9.76 -17.94
CA ALA A 39 12.95 -9.75 -17.75
C ALA A 39 13.58 -11.13 -17.99
N PHE A 40 12.92 -12.20 -17.54
CA PHE A 40 13.33 -13.58 -17.79
C PHE A 40 13.24 -13.92 -19.29
N GLY A 41 12.13 -13.57 -19.95
CA GLY A 41 11.94 -13.79 -21.39
C GLY A 41 12.96 -13.05 -22.26
N LEU A 42 13.34 -11.83 -21.84
CA LEU A 42 14.37 -11.01 -22.48
C LEU A 42 15.80 -11.46 -22.16
N LYS A 43 15.99 -12.44 -21.26
CA LYS A 43 17.31 -12.85 -20.74
C LYS A 43 18.14 -11.66 -20.23
N ALA A 44 17.47 -10.73 -19.52
CA ALA A 44 18.09 -9.47 -19.07
C ALA A 44 19.25 -9.68 -18.08
N ALA A 45 19.26 -10.80 -17.36
CA ALA A 45 20.35 -11.24 -16.48
C ALA A 45 20.29 -12.76 -16.30
N ASP A 46 21.09 -13.29 -15.36
CA ASP A 46 21.02 -14.70 -14.97
C ASP A 46 19.57 -15.09 -14.59
N PRO A 47 19.03 -16.18 -15.16
CA PRO A 47 17.63 -16.54 -14.97
C PRO A 47 17.25 -16.79 -13.50
N VAL A 48 18.17 -17.35 -12.70
CA VAL A 48 17.94 -17.62 -11.27
C VAL A 48 17.87 -16.29 -10.52
N ILE A 49 18.77 -15.36 -10.82
CA ILE A 49 18.78 -14.02 -10.20
C ILE A 49 17.48 -13.27 -10.51
N VAL A 50 17.02 -13.29 -11.77
CA VAL A 50 15.79 -12.61 -12.17
C VAL A 50 14.57 -13.18 -11.46
N LEU A 51 14.41 -14.51 -11.48
CA LEU A 51 13.23 -15.15 -10.89
C LEU A 51 13.21 -15.05 -9.36
N VAL A 52 14.35 -15.28 -8.70
CA VAL A 52 14.45 -15.16 -7.23
C VAL A 52 14.29 -13.71 -6.81
N GLY A 53 14.97 -12.77 -7.48
CA GLY A 53 14.87 -11.34 -7.19
C GLY A 53 13.43 -10.84 -7.35
N GLY A 54 12.78 -11.16 -8.46
CA GLY A 54 11.38 -10.80 -8.71
C GLY A 54 10.42 -11.42 -7.68
N ALA A 55 10.61 -12.71 -7.35
CA ALA A 55 9.81 -13.37 -6.32
C ALA A 55 9.96 -12.71 -4.94
N VAL A 56 11.18 -12.33 -4.55
CA VAL A 56 11.45 -11.61 -3.30
C VAL A 56 10.74 -10.26 -3.27
N VAL A 57 10.78 -9.49 -4.37
CA VAL A 57 10.08 -8.19 -4.42
C VAL A 57 8.57 -8.38 -4.35
N CYS A 58 8.00 -9.37 -5.05
CA CYS A 58 6.57 -9.70 -4.96
C CYS A 58 6.16 -10.07 -3.53
N LEU A 59 6.94 -10.93 -2.86
CA LEU A 59 6.67 -11.30 -1.46
C LEU A 59 6.78 -10.10 -0.53
N ALA A 60 7.75 -9.20 -0.74
CA ALA A 60 7.89 -7.98 0.04
C ALA A 60 6.70 -7.03 -0.16
N LEU A 61 6.17 -6.90 -1.38
CA LEU A 61 4.94 -6.14 -1.65
C LEU A 61 3.75 -6.75 -0.88
N VAL A 62 3.53 -8.06 -0.97
CA VAL A 62 2.47 -8.76 -0.24
C VAL A 62 2.62 -8.62 1.28
N ALA A 63 3.82 -8.75 1.81
CA ALA A 63 4.09 -8.52 3.23
C ALA A 63 3.76 -7.08 3.65
N THR A 64 4.05 -6.10 2.77
CA THR A 64 3.76 -4.69 3.00
C THR A 64 2.26 -4.40 3.03
N LEU A 65 1.43 -5.12 2.26
CA LEU A 65 -0.04 -5.04 2.38
C LEU A 65 -0.51 -5.36 3.80
N GLY A 66 0.09 -6.36 4.45
CA GLY A 66 -0.24 -6.72 5.84
C GLY A 66 0.24 -5.68 6.86
N LEU A 67 1.37 -5.03 6.57
CA LEU A 67 2.01 -4.02 7.42
C LEU A 67 1.45 -2.60 7.25
N LEU A 68 0.56 -2.37 6.29
CA LEU A 68 0.00 -1.04 6.01
C LEU A 68 -0.76 -0.42 7.20
N ASN A 69 -1.25 -1.26 8.12
CA ASN A 69 -1.88 -0.84 9.38
C ASN A 69 -0.88 -0.23 10.40
N ARG A 70 0.42 -0.20 10.07
CA ARG A 70 1.51 0.31 10.93
C ARG A 70 2.24 1.44 10.22
N PRO A 71 2.77 2.44 10.97
CA PRO A 71 3.56 3.53 10.40
C PRO A 71 4.85 3.05 9.70
N VAL A 72 5.30 1.83 10.00
CA VAL A 72 6.45 1.19 9.34
C VAL A 72 6.12 0.81 7.89
N GLY A 73 4.87 0.42 7.59
CA GLY A 73 4.45 0.05 6.23
C GLY A 73 4.67 1.19 5.23
N PHE A 74 4.56 2.45 5.68
CA PHE A 74 4.84 3.61 4.83
C PHE A 74 6.32 3.72 4.43
N ARG A 75 7.24 3.48 5.37
CA ARG A 75 8.69 3.50 5.08
C ARG A 75 9.08 2.35 4.16
N ILE A 76 8.53 1.16 4.39
CA ILE A 76 8.77 -0.01 3.54
C ILE A 76 8.25 0.23 2.13
N GLY A 77 7.05 0.80 1.98
CA GLY A 77 6.48 1.14 0.67
C GLY A 77 7.40 2.06 -0.14
N TRP A 78 7.96 3.11 0.47
CA TRP A 78 8.95 3.96 -0.19
C TRP A 78 10.20 3.22 -0.64
N VAL A 79 10.74 2.33 0.20
CA VAL A 79 11.89 1.49 -0.19
C VAL A 79 11.54 0.62 -1.40
N LEU A 80 10.36 0.00 -1.41
CA LEU A 80 9.90 -0.82 -2.53
C LEU A 80 9.73 -0.01 -3.82
N GLN A 81 9.22 1.22 -3.73
CA GLN A 81 9.13 2.12 -4.88
C GLN A 81 10.51 2.36 -5.52
N PHE A 82 11.54 2.64 -4.73
CA PHE A 82 12.90 2.80 -5.25
C PHE A 82 13.46 1.52 -5.87
N VAL A 83 13.20 0.36 -5.26
CA VAL A 83 13.61 -0.94 -5.80
C VAL A 83 12.96 -1.19 -7.16
N ILE A 84 11.68 -0.85 -7.31
CA ILE A 84 10.94 -1.04 -8.56
C ILE A 84 11.44 -0.09 -9.64
N VAL A 85 11.68 1.18 -9.32
CA VAL A 85 12.30 2.11 -10.27
C VAL A 85 13.70 1.62 -10.68
N ALA A 86 14.50 1.10 -9.75
CA ALA A 86 15.81 0.54 -10.05
C ALA A 86 15.75 -0.70 -10.96
N SER A 87 14.64 -1.48 -10.91
CA SER A 87 14.42 -2.59 -11.85
C SER A 87 14.32 -2.15 -13.31
N GLY A 88 14.10 -0.85 -13.55
CA GLY A 88 14.23 -0.19 -14.86
C GLY A 88 15.58 -0.43 -15.54
N LEU A 89 16.65 -0.70 -14.79
CA LEU A 89 17.96 -1.05 -15.36
C LEU A 89 17.91 -2.35 -16.17
N LEU A 90 17.05 -3.30 -15.78
CA LEU A 90 16.85 -4.56 -16.50
C LEU A 90 15.80 -4.42 -17.60
N VAL A 91 14.74 -3.65 -17.33
CA VAL A 91 13.59 -3.49 -18.23
C VAL A 91 13.26 -2.00 -18.30
N PRO A 92 13.79 -1.24 -19.29
CA PRO A 92 13.71 0.23 -19.30
C PRO A 92 12.31 0.82 -19.17
N ILE A 93 11.27 0.15 -19.68
CA ILE A 93 9.88 0.61 -19.53
C ILE A 93 9.41 0.67 -18.07
N MET A 94 10.05 -0.08 -17.16
CA MET A 94 9.79 -0.04 -15.72
C MET A 94 10.17 1.28 -15.07
N TYR A 95 11.00 2.12 -15.69
CA TYR A 95 11.21 3.49 -15.20
C TYR A 95 9.92 4.31 -15.29
N VAL A 96 9.19 4.19 -16.41
CA VAL A 96 7.92 4.91 -16.60
C VAL A 96 6.86 4.36 -15.65
N ILE A 97 6.75 3.03 -15.58
CA ILE A 97 5.76 2.37 -14.72
C ILE A 97 6.06 2.65 -13.24
N GLY A 98 7.30 2.46 -12.81
CA GLY A 98 7.75 2.73 -11.44
C GLY A 98 7.56 4.20 -11.06
N ALA A 99 7.89 5.15 -11.94
CA ALA A 99 7.64 6.57 -11.68
C ALA A 99 6.14 6.88 -11.52
N ALA A 100 5.27 6.28 -12.35
CA ALA A 100 3.84 6.44 -12.22
C ALA A 100 3.32 5.88 -10.88
N PHE A 101 3.84 4.73 -10.43
CA PHE A 101 3.49 4.16 -9.13
C PHE A 101 4.02 4.97 -7.95
N VAL A 102 5.24 5.52 -8.02
CA VAL A 102 5.77 6.46 -7.02
C VAL A 102 4.84 7.68 -6.93
N ALA A 103 4.43 8.25 -8.07
CA ALA A 103 3.53 9.39 -8.12
C ALA A 103 2.14 9.05 -7.53
N LEU A 104 1.60 7.88 -7.86
CA LEU A 104 0.32 7.42 -7.33
C LEU A 104 0.40 7.15 -5.83
N TRP A 105 1.46 6.48 -5.37
CA TRP A 105 1.73 6.21 -3.97
C TRP A 105 1.82 7.52 -3.17
N THR A 106 2.60 8.48 -3.63
CA THR A 106 2.72 9.79 -2.97
C THR A 106 1.37 10.51 -2.92
N TYR A 107 0.62 10.52 -4.02
CA TYR A 107 -0.71 11.10 -4.08
C TYR A 107 -1.68 10.42 -3.09
N CYS A 108 -1.75 9.09 -3.06
CA CYS A 108 -2.60 8.34 -2.14
C CYS A 108 -2.26 8.63 -0.67
N MET A 109 -0.98 8.85 -0.36
CA MET A 109 -0.52 9.13 1.00
C MET A 109 -0.86 10.56 1.44
N VAL A 110 -0.77 11.54 0.54
CA VAL A 110 -1.15 12.94 0.81
C VAL A 110 -2.68 13.08 0.87
N THR A 111 -3.39 12.50 -0.09
CA THR A 111 -4.86 12.56 -0.15
C THR A 111 -5.50 11.77 0.99
N GLY A 112 -4.95 10.58 1.31
CA GLY A 112 -5.41 9.77 2.43
C GLY A 112 -5.30 10.51 3.77
N THR A 113 -4.18 11.20 4.04
CA THR A 113 -4.02 11.98 5.29
C THR A 113 -5.00 13.15 5.38
N ARG A 114 -5.31 13.82 4.25
CA ARG A 114 -6.31 14.90 4.20
C ARG A 114 -7.73 14.38 4.46
N LEU A 115 -8.12 13.28 3.81
CA LEU A 115 -9.44 12.67 3.95
C LEU A 115 -9.64 12.09 5.36
N ASP A 116 -8.64 11.39 5.89
CA ASP A 116 -8.71 10.84 7.25
C ASP A 116 -8.82 11.97 8.31
N ALA A 117 -8.15 13.11 8.09
CA ALA A 117 -8.27 14.27 8.96
C ALA A 117 -9.67 14.92 8.92
N GLN A 118 -10.32 14.95 7.75
CA GLN A 118 -11.69 15.44 7.60
C GLN A 118 -12.70 14.52 8.30
N THR A 119 -12.58 13.19 8.08
CA THR A 119 -13.42 12.19 8.76
C THR A 119 -13.28 12.28 10.28
N ARG A 120 -12.06 12.49 10.80
CA ARG A 120 -11.84 12.65 12.24
C ARG A 120 -12.52 13.90 12.82
N ARG A 121 -12.49 15.03 12.10
CA ARG A 121 -13.14 16.29 12.53
C ARG A 121 -14.66 16.19 12.50
N ALA A 122 -15.23 15.52 11.51
CA ALA A 122 -16.68 15.32 11.42
C ALA A 122 -17.24 14.37 12.49
N ALA A 123 -16.39 13.53 13.08
CA ALA A 123 -16.76 12.58 14.13
C ALA A 123 -16.64 13.15 15.56
N GLU A 124 -16.11 14.37 15.73
CA GLU A 124 -16.08 15.06 17.02
C GLU A 124 -17.52 15.53 17.34
N PRO A 125 -18.17 15.01 18.41
CA PRO A 125 -19.52 15.42 18.77
C PRO A 125 -19.49 16.90 19.14
N THR A 126 -20.30 17.72 18.49
CA THR A 126 -20.67 19.04 19.02
C THR A 126 -21.31 18.81 20.39
N ASP A 127 -20.61 19.22 21.44
CA ASP A 127 -21.09 19.14 22.82
C ASP A 127 -22.42 19.90 22.92
N PRO A 128 -23.55 19.27 23.35
CA PRO A 128 -24.84 19.94 23.47
C PRO A 128 -24.92 21.02 24.57
N THR A 129 -23.82 21.35 25.27
CA THR A 129 -23.85 22.24 26.46
C THR A 129 -23.75 23.74 26.19
N GLU A 130 -24.10 24.22 24.99
CA GLU A 130 -24.16 25.67 24.66
C GLU A 130 -25.60 26.23 24.57
N GLY A 131 -26.63 25.46 24.96
CA GLY A 131 -28.05 25.84 24.83
C GLY A 131 -28.87 26.04 26.11
N ASP A 132 -28.28 25.96 27.30
CA ASP A 132 -29.02 26.02 28.58
C ASP A 132 -28.32 26.88 29.65
N ARG A 133 -28.06 28.15 29.35
CA ARG A 133 -27.72 29.19 30.35
C ARG A 133 -28.30 30.55 29.97
#